data_AF-A0A9E1NE41-F1
#
_entry.id   AF-A0A9E1NE41-F1
#
_cell.length_a   1.000
_cell.length_b   1.000
_cell.length_c   1.000
_cell.angle_alpha   90.00
_cell.angle_beta   90.00
_cell.angle_gamma   90.00
#
_symmetry.space_group_name_H-M   'P 1'
#
loop_
_entity.id
_entity.type
_entity.pdbx_description
1 polymer ?
#
loop_
_entity_poly.entity_id
_entity_poly.type
_entity_poly.pdbx_seq_one_letter_code
_entity_poly.pdbx_strand_id
1 'polypeptide(L)'
;MQSIATADTKLNNALYNQMITEIRCMVCQNQNIAESEAPLAIDLRNKVREMVDEGKDEDYIKKYMSERYSDFILYEPSFSPRNLILWIGPFLFLAIISYYFFRRSFKK
;
A
#
# COMPACT_ATOMS: atom_id res chain seq x y z
N MET A 1 -17.98 31.29 10.20
CA MET A 1 -18.61 29.95 10.03
C MET A 1 -18.44 29.36 8.61
N GLN A 2 -17.62 29.94 7.73
CA GLN A 2 -17.35 29.41 6.37
C GLN A 2 -15.97 28.75 6.22
N SER A 3 -15.08 28.85 7.23
CA SER A 3 -13.69 28.38 7.11
C SER A 3 -13.49 26.88 7.38
N ILE A 4 -14.39 26.24 8.13
CA ILE A 4 -14.26 24.84 8.54
C ILE A 4 -14.67 23.92 7.37
N ALA A 5 -15.83 24.16 6.76
CA ALA A 5 -16.31 23.37 5.62
C ALA A 5 -15.38 23.42 4.40
N THR A 6 -14.74 24.57 4.14
CA THR A 6 -13.75 24.69 3.05
C THR A 6 -12.43 23.98 3.38
N ALA A 7 -12.03 23.94 4.66
CA ALA A 7 -10.81 23.26 5.10
C ALA A 7 -10.98 21.73 5.03
N ASP A 8 -12.12 21.21 5.51
CA ASP A 8 -12.44 19.78 5.42
C ASP A 8 -12.55 19.31 3.96
N THR A 9 -13.22 20.09 3.10
CA THR A 9 -13.29 19.78 1.66
C THR A 9 -11.89 19.76 1.04
N LYS A 10 -11.00 20.68 1.42
CA LYS A 10 -9.64 20.74 0.87
C LYS A 10 -8.79 19.55 1.35
N LEU A 11 -8.93 19.15 2.61
CA LEU A 11 -8.28 17.97 3.18
C LEU A 11 -8.76 16.68 2.52
N ASN A 12 -10.08 16.53 2.37
CA ASN A 12 -10.70 15.38 1.72
C ASN A 12 -10.25 15.23 0.26
N ASN A 13 -10.20 16.34 -0.50
CA ASN A 13 -9.69 16.31 -1.87
C ASN A 13 -8.20 15.94 -1.94
N ALA A 14 -7.38 16.40 -0.98
CA ALA A 14 -5.98 16.02 -0.91
C ALA A 14 -5.80 14.53 -0.62
N LEU A 15 -6.53 14.01 0.37
CA LEU A 15 -6.55 12.58 0.72
C LEU A 15 -7.01 11.73 -0.47
N TYR A 16 -8.12 12.11 -1.12
CA TYR A 16 -8.63 11.44 -2.31
C TYR A 16 -7.57 11.37 -3.41
N ASN A 17 -6.92 12.49 -3.73
CA ASN A 17 -5.89 12.56 -4.77
C ASN A 17 -4.68 11.67 -4.43
N GLN A 18 -4.25 11.63 -3.17
CA GLN A 18 -3.18 10.76 -2.74
C GLN A 18 -3.57 9.28 -2.94
N MET A 19 -4.74 8.87 -2.45
CA MET A 19 -5.20 7.48 -2.55
C MET A 19 -5.28 6.98 -4.01
N ILE A 20 -5.80 7.78 -4.94
CA ILE A 20 -5.94 7.35 -6.34
C ILE A 20 -4.59 7.22 -7.08
N THR A 21 -3.54 7.91 -6.60
CA THR A 21 -2.19 7.80 -7.16
C THR A 21 -1.39 6.63 -6.56
N GLU A 22 -1.68 6.27 -5.31
CA GLU A 22 -1.05 5.13 -4.62
C GLU A 22 -1.68 3.78 -4.94
N ILE A 23 -2.88 3.76 -5.52
CA ILE A 23 -3.55 2.51 -5.89
C ILE A 23 -3.23 2.19 -7.36
N ARG A 24 -2.63 1.02 -7.60
CA ARG A 24 -2.33 0.51 -8.94
C ARG A 24 -3.57 -0.11 -9.56
N CYS A 25 -3.78 0.12 -10.86
CA CYS A 25 -4.77 -0.64 -11.59
C CYS A 25 -4.19 -2.01 -11.99
N MET A 26 -4.65 -3.08 -11.34
CA MET A 26 -4.19 -4.46 -11.61
C MET A 26 -4.56 -4.96 -13.01
N VAL A 27 -5.59 -4.39 -13.64
CA VAL A 27 -6.06 -4.76 -14.98
C VAL A 27 -5.48 -3.88 -16.09
N CYS A 28 -4.73 -2.84 -15.72
CA CYS A 28 -4.22 -1.84 -16.65
C CYS A 28 -2.70 -2.00 -16.84
N GLN A 29 -2.18 -1.50 -17.97
CA GLN A 29 -0.75 -1.60 -18.29
C GLN A 29 0.08 -0.61 -17.44
N ASN A 30 0.52 -1.04 -16.24
CA ASN A 30 1.43 -0.30 -15.37
C ASN A 30 0.98 1.14 -15.02
N GLN A 31 -0.33 1.34 -14.83
CA GLN A 31 -0.93 2.64 -14.53
C GLN A 31 -1.57 2.65 -13.14
N ASN A 32 -1.68 3.83 -12.53
CA ASN A 32 -2.48 4.05 -11.32
C ASN A 32 -3.98 4.15 -11.68
N ILE A 33 -4.86 4.10 -10.67
CA ILE A 33 -6.31 4.23 -10.90
C ILE A 33 -6.73 5.67 -11.21
N ALA A 34 -5.87 6.66 -10.95
CA ALA A 34 -6.11 8.06 -11.31
C ALA A 34 -6.07 8.29 -12.83
N GLU A 35 -5.16 7.63 -13.52
CA GLU A 35 -4.91 7.80 -14.97
C GLU A 35 -5.67 6.80 -15.82
N SER A 36 -6.06 5.65 -15.26
CA SER A 36 -6.61 4.57 -16.07
C SER A 36 -8.14 4.57 -16.15
N GLU A 37 -8.67 4.40 -17.36
CA GLU A 37 -10.12 4.38 -17.66
C GLU A 37 -10.74 2.98 -17.68
N ALA A 38 -10.06 2.00 -17.09
CA ALA A 38 -10.66 0.67 -16.93
C ALA A 38 -11.91 0.75 -16.03
N PRO A 39 -12.96 -0.06 -16.28
CA PRO A 39 -14.15 -0.10 -15.43
C PRO A 39 -13.82 -0.31 -13.95
N LEU A 40 -12.83 -1.18 -13.66
CA LEU A 40 -12.36 -1.42 -12.29
C LEU A 40 -11.75 -0.17 -11.65
N ALA A 41 -10.99 0.63 -12.40
CA ALA A 41 -10.38 1.85 -11.89
C ALA A 41 -11.44 2.91 -11.55
N ILE A 42 -12.50 2.99 -12.35
CA ILE A 42 -13.64 3.89 -12.11
C ILE A 42 -14.39 3.48 -10.84
N ASP A 43 -14.67 2.18 -10.67
CA ASP A 43 -15.33 1.65 -9.47
C ASP A 43 -14.50 1.93 -8.21
N LEU A 44 -13.17 1.75 -8.28
CA LEU A 44 -12.25 2.04 -7.18
C LEU A 44 -12.20 3.54 -6.85
N ARG A 45 -12.13 4.42 -7.86
CA ARG A 45 -12.18 5.88 -7.66
C ARG A 45 -13.45 6.30 -6.94
N ASN A 46 -14.60 5.77 -7.35
CA ASN A 46 -15.88 6.04 -6.70
C ASN A 46 -15.90 5.53 -5.25
N LYS A 47 -15.36 4.35 -4.98
CA LYS A 47 -15.33 3.78 -3.63
C LYS A 47 -14.38 4.54 -2.70
N VAL A 48 -13.22 4.98 -3.19
CA VAL A 48 -12.31 5.85 -2.44
C VAL A 48 -13.01 7.17 -2.09
N ARG A 49 -13.72 7.79 -3.04
CA ARG A 49 -14.45 9.04 -2.79
C ARG A 49 -15.52 8.87 -1.72
N GLU A 50 -16.33 7.81 -1.79
CA GLU A 50 -17.33 7.49 -0.77
C GLU A 50 -16.69 7.39 0.63
N MET A 51 -15.58 6.67 0.78
CA MET A 51 -14.91 6.50 2.07
C MET A 51 -14.26 7.80 2.59
N VAL A 52 -13.74 8.64 1.70
CA VAL A 52 -13.20 9.95 2.06
C VAL A 52 -14.32 10.89 2.53
N ASP A 53 -15.47 10.86 1.86
CA ASP A 53 -16.65 11.65 2.25
C ASP A 53 -17.27 11.14 3.57
N GLU A 54 -17.14 9.84 3.86
CA GLU A 54 -17.46 9.24 5.16
C GLU A 54 -16.47 9.62 6.28
N GLY A 55 -15.38 10.32 5.97
CA GLY A 55 -14.34 10.70 6.94
C GLY A 55 -13.48 9.51 7.41
N LYS A 56 -13.31 8.48 6.57
CA LYS A 56 -12.39 7.38 6.87
C LYS A 56 -10.94 7.83 6.73
N ASP A 57 -10.10 7.25 7.57
CA ASP A 57 -8.66 7.48 7.56
C ASP A 57 -7.97 6.76 6.39
N GLU A 58 -6.81 7.26 5.99
CA GLU A 58 -5.94 6.69 4.96
C GLU A 58 -5.66 5.20 5.21
N ASP A 59 -5.26 4.83 6.43
CA ASP A 59 -4.89 3.45 6.76
C ASP A 59 -6.10 2.50 6.62
N TYR A 60 -7.29 3.01 6.95
CA TYR A 60 -8.53 2.26 6.80
C TYR A 60 -8.86 2.02 5.33
N ILE A 61 -8.73 3.05 4.49
CA ILE A 61 -8.96 2.96 3.04
C ILE A 61 -7.98 1.95 2.42
N LYS A 62 -6.68 2.05 2.75
CA LYS A 62 -5.64 1.13 2.27
C LYS A 62 -5.95 -0.31 2.67
N LYS A 63 -6.26 -0.53 3.94
CA LYS A 63 -6.61 -1.86 4.46
C LYS A 63 -7.83 -2.43 3.75
N TYR A 64 -8.91 -1.67 3.63
CA TYR A 64 -10.12 -2.10 2.93
C TYR A 64 -9.84 -2.50 1.48
N MET A 65 -9.02 -1.70 0.78
CA MET A 65 -8.64 -1.98 -0.60
C MET A 65 -7.81 -3.27 -0.71
N SER A 66 -6.85 -3.49 0.19
CA SER A 66 -6.05 -4.72 0.20
C SER A 66 -6.87 -5.97 0.52
N GLU A 67 -7.79 -5.88 1.48
CA GLU A 67 -8.59 -7.01 1.96
C GLU A 67 -9.67 -7.44 0.97
N ARG A 68 -10.23 -6.48 0.21
CA ARG A 68 -11.31 -6.73 -0.74
C ARG A 68 -10.84 -7.05 -2.16
N TYR A 69 -9.75 -6.41 -2.62
CA TYR A 69 -9.33 -6.48 -4.03
C TYR A 69 -8.01 -7.25 -4.22
N SER A 70 -6.94 -6.89 -3.52
CA SER A 70 -5.68 -7.64 -3.54
C SER A 70 -4.64 -7.04 -2.59
N ASP A 71 -3.82 -7.87 -1.95
CA ASP A 71 -2.61 -7.45 -1.21
C ASP A 71 -1.61 -6.68 -2.08
N PHE A 72 -1.68 -6.80 -3.41
CA PHE A 72 -0.76 -6.14 -4.37
C PHE A 72 -1.33 -4.86 -5.00
N ILE A 73 -2.47 -4.38 -4.52
CA ILE A 73 -3.12 -3.19 -5.09
C ILE A 73 -2.40 -1.89 -4.72
N LEU A 74 -1.66 -1.90 -3.60
CA LEU A 74 -0.89 -0.79 -3.06
C LEU A 74 0.58 -0.89 -3.47
N TYR A 75 1.25 0.25 -3.67
CA TYR A 75 2.70 0.27 -3.94
C TYR A 75 3.53 -0.20 -2.73
N GLU A 76 3.03 -0.01 -1.51
CA GLU A 76 3.70 -0.45 -0.29
C GLU A 76 3.03 -1.71 0.28
N PRO A 77 3.73 -2.86 0.28
CA PRO A 77 3.22 -4.03 0.98
C PRO A 77 3.19 -3.72 2.47
N SER A 78 2.03 -3.85 3.09
CA SER A 78 1.91 -3.74 4.54
C SER A 78 2.89 -4.71 5.22
N PHE A 79 3.43 -4.32 6.37
CA PHE A 79 4.21 -5.19 7.27
C PHE A 79 3.30 -6.26 7.89
N SER A 80 2.78 -7.15 7.05
CA SER A 80 2.00 -8.30 7.43
C SER A 80 2.93 -9.40 7.95
N PRO A 81 2.50 -10.19 8.96
CA PRO A 81 3.28 -11.33 9.45
C PRO A 81 3.63 -12.34 8.35
N ARG A 82 2.81 -12.41 7.27
CA ARG A 82 3.10 -13.24 6.10
C ARG A 82 4.31 -12.75 5.30
N ASN A 83 4.45 -11.43 5.14
CA ASN A 83 5.57 -10.83 4.41
C ASN A 83 6.84 -10.80 5.24
N LEU A 84 6.75 -10.94 6.57
CA LEU A 84 7.90 -10.91 7.47
C LEU A 84 9.01 -11.85 7.01
N ILE A 85 8.68 -13.05 6.51
CA ILE A 85 9.67 -14.02 6.01
C ILE A 85 10.53 -13.48 4.87
N LEU A 86 9.96 -12.64 4.00
CA LEU A 86 10.69 -11.97 2.92
C LEU A 86 11.69 -10.96 3.47
N TRP A 87 11.37 -10.32 4.60
CA TRP A 87 12.25 -9.35 5.27
C TRP A 87 13.35 -10.03 6.10
N ILE A 88 13.06 -11.10 6.83
CA ILE A 88 14.06 -11.83 7.65
C ILE A 88 14.94 -12.80 6.84
N GLY A 89 14.48 -13.27 5.68
CA GLY A 89 15.20 -14.24 4.84
C GLY A 89 16.65 -13.84 4.52
N PRO A 90 16.91 -12.62 4.01
CA PRO A 90 18.27 -12.16 3.70
C PRO A 90 19.20 -12.14 4.92
N PHE A 91 18.71 -11.70 6.08
CA PHE A 91 19.49 -11.65 7.32
C PHE A 91 19.80 -13.04 7.85
N LEU A 92 18.83 -13.96 7.79
CA LEU A 92 19.02 -15.36 8.18
C LEU A 92 20.08 -16.03 7.30
N PHE A 93 20.03 -15.81 5.98
CA PHE A 93 20.99 -16.36 5.03
C PHE A 93 22.42 -15.87 5.30
N LEU A 94 22.58 -14.55 5.53
CA LEU A 94 23.87 -13.97 5.92
C LEU A 94 24.38 -14.53 7.26
N ALA A 95 23.50 -14.71 8.25
CA ALA A 95 23.86 -15.30 9.54
C ALA A 95 24.36 -16.75 9.38
N ILE A 96 23.71 -17.56 8.54
CA ILE A 96 24.13 -18.96 8.29
C ILE A 96 25.49 -19.00 7.59
N ILE A 97 25.70 -18.19 6.55
CA ILE A 97 26.98 -18.16 5.80
C ILE A 97 28.11 -17.67 6.69
N SER A 98 27.91 -16.55 7.39
CA SER A 98 28.91 -16.00 8.30
C SER A 98 29.27 -16.98 9.40
N TYR A 99 28.28 -17.65 10.00
CA TYR A 99 28.51 -18.70 11.00
C TYR A 99 29.33 -19.87 10.44
N TYR A 100 29.01 -20.35 9.23
CA TYR A 100 29.72 -21.45 8.60
C TYR A 100 31.18 -21.09 8.27
N PHE A 101 31.41 -19.90 7.72
CA PHE A 101 32.75 -19.36 7.46
C PHE A 101 33.55 -19.15 8.75
N PHE A 102 32.94 -18.55 9.77
CA PHE A 102 33.57 -18.31 11.06
C PHE A 102 34.00 -19.62 11.73
N ARG A 103 33.11 -20.64 11.76
CA ARG A 103 33.47 -21.96 12.27
C ARG A 103 34.60 -22.62 11.48
N ARG A 104 34.66 -22.43 10.17
CA ARG A 104 35.72 -22.96 9.32
C ARG A 104 37.06 -22.23 9.55
N SER A 105 37.03 -20.94 9.83
CA SER A 105 38.21 -20.13 10.11
C SER A 105 38.83 -20.42 11.47
N PHE A 106 38.03 -20.80 12.47
CA PHE A 106 38.51 -21.18 13.81
C PHE A 106 38.98 -22.64 13.93
N LYS A 107 38.68 -23.48 12.92
CA LYS A 107 39.12 -24.89 12.88
C LYS A 107 40.42 -25.11 12.10
N LYS A 108 40.93 -24.10 11.40
CA LYS A 108 42.29 -24.06 10.87
C LYS A 108 43.22 -23.43 11.91
#